data_AF-A0A3D0Y6K6-F1
#
_entry.id   AF-A0A3D0Y6K6-F1
#
_cell.length_a   1.000
_cell.length_b   1.000
_cell.length_c   1.000
_cell.angle_alpha   90.00
_cell.angle_beta   90.00
_cell.angle_gamma   90.00
#
_symmetry.space_group_name_H-M   'P 1'
#
loop_
_entity.id
_entity.type
_entity.pdbx_description
1 polymer ?
#
loop_
_entity_poly.entity_id
_entity_poly.type
_entity_poly.pdbx_seq_one_letter_code
_entity_poly.pdbx_strand_id
1 'polypeptide(L)'
;MRMFGVPFDINEEDKLIGGYLSLRQAGWLAIPLTVLVVEFVADMSYITHVNALAMIIKILVLFVTIVIAGFMAFGSMDSMNADQYVFKMIKFKYRKKVIMYNDKV
;
A
#
# COMPACT_ATOMS: atom_id res chain seq x y z
N MET A 1 -9.18 -7.47 32.95
CA MET A 1 -9.24 -6.42 31.90
C MET A 1 -8.67 -5.15 32.50
N ARG A 2 -7.59 -4.60 31.94
CA ARG A 2 -7.08 -3.29 32.40
C ARG A 2 -8.07 -2.23 31.92
N MET A 3 -8.86 -1.69 32.83
CA MET A 3 -9.73 -0.55 32.53
C MET A 3 -8.85 0.69 32.45
N PHE A 4 -8.62 1.19 31.24
CA PHE A 4 -8.01 2.49 31.04
C PHE A 4 -9.05 3.57 31.39
N GLY A 5 -8.67 4.58 32.16
CA GLY A 5 -9.58 5.65 32.62
C GLY A 5 -10.01 6.65 31.53
N VAL A 6 -9.65 6.39 30.28
CA VAL A 6 -9.91 7.21 29.11
C VAL A 6 -10.30 6.30 27.94
N PRO A 7 -11.18 6.75 27.03
CA PRO A 7 -11.53 5.99 25.83
C PRO A 7 -10.26 5.75 25.01
N PHE A 8 -9.77 4.51 25.04
CA PHE A 8 -8.59 4.06 24.32
C PHE A 8 -9.05 3.37 23.04
N ASP A 9 -8.72 3.94 21.88
CA ASP A 9 -9.02 3.30 20.60
C ASP A 9 -7.98 2.22 20.32
N ILE A 10 -8.35 0.97 20.59
CA ILE A 10 -7.49 -0.20 20.37
C ILE A 10 -7.29 -0.47 18.86
N ASN A 11 -8.11 0.13 18.00
CA ASN A 11 -8.07 -0.12 16.56
C ASN A 11 -7.09 0.80 15.83
N GLU A 12 -6.56 1.82 16.50
CA GLU A 12 -5.58 2.70 15.89
C GLU A 12 -4.25 1.97 15.71
N GLU A 13 -3.60 2.21 14.57
CA GLU A 13 -2.38 1.50 14.22
C GLU A 13 -1.18 2.06 14.98
N ASP A 14 -0.44 1.19 15.69
CA ASP A 14 0.75 1.57 16.43
C ASP A 14 1.86 2.10 15.52
N LYS A 15 2.27 3.35 15.76
CA LYS A 15 3.37 4.00 15.05
C LYS A 15 4.69 3.68 15.72
N LEU A 16 5.45 2.76 15.13
CA LEU A 16 6.70 2.25 15.69
C LEU A 16 7.93 3.07 15.25
N ILE A 17 7.92 3.65 14.06
CA ILE A 17 9.07 4.37 13.51
C ILE A 17 8.92 5.86 13.84
N GLY A 18 9.67 6.29 14.86
CA GLY A 18 9.69 7.69 15.32
C GLY A 18 8.35 8.23 15.82
N GLY A 19 7.35 7.36 16.04
CA GLY A 19 5.98 7.77 16.36
C GLY A 19 5.17 8.30 15.18
N TYR A 20 5.71 8.25 13.95
CA TYR A 20 5.04 8.78 12.76
C TYR A 20 4.54 7.70 11.80
N LEU A 21 5.29 6.61 11.64
CA LEU A 21 4.98 5.54 10.69
C LEU A 21 4.72 4.22 11.42
N SER A 22 3.66 3.53 10.98
CA SER A 22 3.41 2.15 11.35
C SER A 22 4.29 1.18 10.55
N LEU A 23 4.40 -0.06 11.04
CA LEU A 23 5.16 -1.11 10.33
C LEU A 23 4.57 -1.40 8.95
N ARG A 24 3.24 -1.34 8.81
CA ARG A 24 2.51 -1.54 7.54
C ARG A 24 2.82 -0.42 6.55
N GLN A 25 2.76 0.83 7.00
CA GLN A 25 3.11 2.00 6.18
C GLN A 25 4.55 1.91 5.70
N ALA A 26 5.48 1.53 6.59
CA ALA A 26 6.87 1.31 6.24
C ALA A 26 7.04 0.20 5.20
N GLY A 27 6.29 -0.91 5.33
CA GLY A 27 6.28 -2.00 4.36
C GLY A 27 5.83 -1.56 2.97
N TRP A 28 4.76 -0.77 2.88
CA TRP A 28 4.29 -0.23 1.60
C TRP A 28 5.28 0.76 0.99
N LEU A 29 5.89 1.64 1.80
CA LEU A 29 6.88 2.62 1.34
C LEU A 29 8.23 2.00 0.94
N ALA A 30 8.55 0.79 1.43
CA ALA A 30 9.74 0.07 1.00
C ALA A 30 9.68 -0.35 -0.48
N ILE A 31 8.49 -0.51 -1.05
CA ILE A 31 8.31 -0.92 -2.46
C ILE A 31 8.85 0.15 -3.44
N PRO A 32 8.39 1.41 -3.42
CA PRO A 32 8.93 2.43 -4.31
C PRO A 32 10.41 2.72 -4.03
N LEU A 33 10.88 2.57 -2.78
CA LEU A 33 12.30 2.67 -2.46
C LEU A 33 13.11 1.58 -3.19
N THR A 34 12.61 0.35 -3.18
CA THR A 34 13.25 -0.78 -3.89
C THR A 34 13.27 -0.55 -5.40
N VAL A 35 12.16 -0.08 -5.98
CA VAL A 35 12.10 0.27 -7.41
C VAL A 35 13.10 1.37 -7.76
N LEU A 36 13.21 2.42 -6.94
CA LEU A 36 14.19 3.48 -7.13
C LEU A 36 15.62 2.93 -7.15
N VAL A 37 15.96 2.08 -6.18
CA VAL A 37 17.29 1.46 -6.10
C VAL A 37 17.56 0.59 -7.33
N VAL A 38 16.62 -0.25 -7.75
CA VAL A 38 16.81 -1.13 -8.91
C VAL A 38 16.97 -0.33 -10.20
N GLU A 39 16.07 0.63 -10.45
CA GLU A 39 16.00 1.34 -11.73
C GLU A 39 17.07 2.42 -11.93
N PHE A 40 17.54 3.04 -10.84
CA PHE A 40 18.44 4.19 -10.89
C PHE A 40 19.78 3.99 -10.17
N VAL A 41 19.89 3.02 -9.25
CA VAL A 41 21.17 2.78 -8.54
C VAL A 41 21.85 1.54 -9.10
N ALA A 42 21.13 0.43 -9.28
CA ALA A 42 21.69 -0.79 -9.82
C ALA A 42 21.90 -0.70 -11.34
N ASP A 43 20.94 -0.11 -12.06
CA ASP A 43 21.04 0.12 -13.50
C ASP A 43 21.41 1.58 -13.83
N MET A 44 22.72 1.85 -13.92
CA MET A 44 23.27 3.16 -14.30
C MET A 44 23.32 3.41 -15.82
N SER A 45 22.63 2.58 -16.64
CA SER A 45 22.59 2.75 -18.10
C SER A 45 22.13 4.13 -18.56
N TYR A 46 21.33 4.83 -17.74
CA TYR A 46 20.87 6.19 -18.02
C TYR A 46 22.01 7.23 -18.04
N ILE A 47 23.16 6.95 -17.43
CA ILE A 47 24.34 7.82 -17.43
C ILE A 47 25.20 7.56 -18.68
N THR A 48 25.36 6.30 -19.07
CA THR A 48 26.30 5.90 -20.13
C THR A 48 25.67 5.95 -21.53
N HIS A 49 24.39 5.60 -21.65
CA HIS A 49 23.66 5.58 -22.91
C HIS A 49 22.29 6.22 -22.71
N VAL A 50 22.23 7.54 -22.90
CA VAL A 50 21.01 8.31 -22.69
C VAL A 50 19.97 7.94 -23.76
N ASN A 51 19.06 7.04 -23.39
CA ASN A 51 17.85 6.74 -24.14
C ASN A 51 16.66 7.43 -23.46
N ALA A 52 16.17 8.52 -24.05
CA ALA A 52 15.09 9.32 -23.50
C ALA A 52 13.81 8.50 -23.27
N LEU A 53 13.49 7.57 -24.17
CA LEU A 53 12.31 6.71 -24.05
C LEU A 53 12.44 5.79 -22.83
N ALA A 54 13.59 5.14 -22.66
CA ALA A 54 13.85 4.29 -21.49
C ALA A 54 13.76 5.09 -20.18
N MET A 55 14.32 6.30 -20.16
CA MET A 55 14.25 7.17 -18.97
C MET A 55 12.81 7.57 -18.62
N ILE A 56 11.98 7.92 -19.62
CA ILE A 56 10.56 8.22 -19.42
C ILE A 56 9.83 7.02 -18.83
N ILE A 57 10.07 5.82 -19.35
CA ILE A 57 9.45 4.58 -18.83
C ILE A 57 9.85 4.36 -17.37
N LYS A 58 11.14 4.46 -17.03
CA LYS A 58 11.62 4.30 -15.65
C LYS A 58 10.96 5.27 -14.68
N ILE A 59 10.88 6.55 -15.07
CA ILE A 59 10.22 7.59 -14.26
C ILE A 59 8.73 7.29 -14.11
N LEU A 60 8.05 6.87 -15.17
CA LEU A 60 6.63 6.53 -15.13
C LEU A 60 6.37 5.34 -14.20
N VAL A 61 7.19 4.28 -14.28
CA VAL A 61 7.10 3.11 -13.40
C VAL A 61 7.29 3.52 -11.94
N LEU A 62 8.31 4.34 -11.65
CA LEU A 62 8.54 4.85 -10.30
C LEU A 62 7.36 5.68 -9.81
N PHE A 63 6.85 6.60 -10.63
CA PHE A 63 5.71 7.45 -10.30
C PHE A 63 4.45 6.65 -9.96
N VAL A 64 4.08 5.69 -10.83
CA VAL A 64 2.92 4.81 -10.60
C VAL A 64 3.09 4.01 -9.31
N THR A 65 4.30 3.50 -9.06
CA THR A 65 4.59 2.73 -7.83
C THR A 65 4.45 3.59 -6.58
N ILE A 66 4.94 4.84 -6.59
CA ILE A 66 4.80 5.78 -5.47
C ILE A 66 3.32 6.08 -5.20
N VAL A 67 2.53 6.35 -6.25
CA VAL A 67 1.10 6.65 -6.10
C VAL A 67 0.35 5.47 -5.47
N ILE A 68 0.58 4.25 -5.97
CA ILE A 68 -0.08 3.05 -5.44
C ILE A 68 0.36 2.78 -4.01
N ALA A 69 1.67 2.78 -3.73
CA ALA A 69 2.20 2.50 -2.39
C ALA A 69 1.77 3.57 -1.38
N GLY A 70 1.78 4.85 -1.76
CA GLY A 70 1.29 5.94 -0.93
C GLY A 70 -0.18 5.81 -0.60
N PHE A 71 -1.02 5.45 -1.59
CA PHE A 71 -2.43 5.17 -1.36
C PHE A 71 -2.63 3.97 -0.42
N MET A 72 -1.88 2.88 -0.58
CA MET A 72 -1.99 1.72 0.32
C MET A 72 -1.52 2.02 1.75
N ALA A 73 -0.48 2.84 1.91
CA ALA A 73 0.07 3.21 3.20
C ALA A 73 -0.85 4.16 3.99
N PHE A 74 -1.37 5.20 3.34
CA PHE A 74 -2.05 6.31 4.02
C PHE A 74 -3.53 6.43 3.69
N GLY A 75 -4.01 5.77 2.63
CA GLY A 75 -5.40 5.82 2.22
C GLY A 75 -6.30 5.06 3.19
N SER A 76 -7.51 5.58 3.36
CA SER A 76 -8.61 4.91 4.06
C SER A 76 -9.88 4.92 3.22
N MET A 77 -10.65 3.84 3.29
CA MET A 77 -11.93 3.63 2.61
C MET A 77 -12.88 2.91 3.55
N ASP A 78 -14.12 3.39 3.67
CA ASP A 78 -15.16 2.80 4.53
C ASP A 78 -14.66 2.47 5.95
N SER A 79 -14.00 3.44 6.61
CA SER A 79 -13.38 3.30 7.95
C SER A 79 -12.27 2.25 8.08
N MET A 80 -11.82 1.69 6.97
CA MET A 80 -10.74 0.74 6.91
C MET A 80 -9.51 1.33 6.21
N ASN A 81 -8.34 0.75 6.49
CA ASN A 81 -7.16 1.02 5.70
C ASN A 81 -7.33 0.54 4.25
N ALA A 82 -6.76 1.28 3.30
CA ALA A 82 -6.89 1.01 1.87
C ALA A 82 -6.42 -0.39 1.47
N ASP A 83 -5.28 -0.85 2.00
CA ASP A 83 -4.77 -2.19 1.75
C ASP A 83 -5.71 -3.30 2.25
N GLN A 84 -6.24 -3.15 3.47
CA GLN A 84 -7.23 -4.08 4.03
C GLN A 84 -8.49 -4.12 3.18
N TYR A 85 -8.96 -2.96 2.72
CA TYR A 85 -10.11 -2.85 1.83
C TYR A 85 -9.86 -3.60 0.51
N VAL A 86 -8.74 -3.32 -0.14
CA VAL A 86 -8.36 -3.95 -1.42
C VAL A 86 -8.20 -5.45 -1.26
N PHE A 87 -7.57 -5.94 -0.19
CA PHE A 87 -7.45 -7.38 0.05
C PHE A 87 -8.82 -8.05 0.29
N LYS A 88 -9.72 -7.40 1.03
CA LYS A 88 -11.10 -7.91 1.19
C LYS A 88 -11.87 -7.92 -0.12
N MET A 89 -11.74 -6.86 -0.92
CA MET A 89 -12.37 -6.78 -2.25
C MET A 89 -11.86 -7.88 -3.19
N ILE A 90 -10.54 -8.10 -3.24
CA ILE A 90 -9.92 -9.18 -4.03
C ILE A 90 -10.44 -10.53 -3.55
N LYS A 91 -10.42 -10.79 -2.24
CA LYS A 91 -10.93 -12.04 -1.64
C LYS A 91 -12.41 -12.25 -1.97
N PHE A 92 -13.20 -11.20 -1.97
CA PHE A 92 -14.62 -11.24 -2.32
C PHE A 92 -14.84 -11.54 -3.80
N LYS A 93 -14.02 -10.97 -4.70
CA LYS A 93 -14.11 -11.20 -6.14
C LYS A 93 -13.72 -12.63 -6.53
N TYR A 94 -12.72 -13.20 -5.87
CA TYR A 94 -12.26 -14.57 -6.12
C TYR A 94 -12.94 -15.63 -5.25
N ARG A 95 -14.00 -15.28 -4.51
CA ARG A 95 -14.73 -16.26 -3.72
C ARG A 95 -15.42 -17.24 -4.67
N LYS A 96 -15.22 -18.55 -4.43
CA LYS A 96 -15.94 -19.61 -5.15
C LYS A 96 -17.36 -19.86 -4.63
N LYS A 97 -17.74 -19.20 -3.53
CA LYS A 97 -19.04 -19.39 -2.87
C LYS A 97 -20.12 -18.53 -3.54
N VAL A 98 -21.10 -19.18 -4.15
CA VAL A 98 -22.34 -18.55 -4.60
C VAL A 98 -23.14 -18.18 -3.35
N ILE A 99 -23.42 -16.88 -3.18
CA ILE A 99 -24.35 -16.42 -2.15
C ILE A 99 -25.74 -16.54 -2.76
N MET A 100 -26.45 -17.61 -2.44
CA MET A 100 -27.88 -17.70 -2.72
C MET A 100 -28.61 -16.80 -1.72
N TYR A 101 -29.00 -15.61 -2.17
CA TYR A 101 -29.90 -14.76 -1.41
C TYR A 101 -31.32 -15.29 -1.63
N ASN A 102 -31.84 -16.01 -0.65
CA ASN A 102 -33.19 -16.54 -0.71
C ASN A 102 -34.13 -15.42 -0.23
N ASP A 103 -34.54 -14.55 -1.15
CA ASP A 103 -35.67 -13.63 -0.93
C ASP A 103 -36.95 -14.47 -0.88
N LYS A 104 -37.28 -14.95 0.31
CA LYS A 104 -38.63 -15.42 0.66
C LYS A 104 -39.08 -14.63 1.88
N VAL A 105 -39.61 -13.44 1.59
CA VAL A 105 -40.61 -12.77 2.44
C VAL A 105 -41.97 -13.32 2.04
#